data_AF-A0A3L7UUZ7-F1
#
_entry.id   AF-A0A3L7UUZ7-F1
#
_cell.length_a   1.000
_cell.length_b   1.000
_cell.length_c   1.000
_cell.angle_alpha   90.00
_cell.angle_beta   90.00
_cell.angle_gamma   90.00
#
_symmetry.space_group_name_H-M   'P 1'
#
loop_
_entity.id
_entity.type
_entity.pdbx_description
1 polymer ?
#
loop_
_entity_poly.entity_id
_entity_poly.type
_entity_poly.pdbx_seq_one_letter_code
_entity_poly.pdbx_strand_id
1 'polypeptide(L)'
;MRTQTGMWLLSAAVMLGLSGLAGCGGDKGGEFRTFDKGKDSAPDAEHGHTHAHDHGHGRGPHEGDLIELGEEEFHAEVVVDEEKSKLTLYLLGADAKTAVAIEAKELTLEMPGKDAPVAHALTAGPADADGKASRFEITSESLFEAFHQDSKAVGKFKISINGKEFTGEIKHSHDHDHKHEEKK
;
A
#
# COMPACT_ATOMS: atom_id res chain seq x y z
N MET A 1 -36.39 -21.15 -22.97
CA MET A 1 -35.44 -21.38 -24.07
C MET A 1 -34.17 -21.96 -23.47
N ARG A 2 -33.79 -23.19 -23.88
CA ARG A 2 -32.62 -23.93 -23.40
C ARG A 2 -31.61 -23.99 -24.56
N THR A 3 -30.41 -23.49 -24.35
CA THR A 3 -29.22 -23.72 -25.21
C THR A 3 -28.02 -23.67 -24.26
N GLN A 4 -27.64 -24.81 -23.68
CA GLN A 4 -26.66 -25.79 -24.15
C GLN A 4 -25.20 -25.35 -23.91
N THR A 5 -24.64 -26.06 -22.94
CA THR A 5 -23.26 -26.18 -22.46
C THR A 5 -22.24 -26.60 -23.51
N GLY A 6 -21.01 -26.09 -23.40
CA GLY A 6 -19.75 -26.81 -23.66
C GLY A 6 -18.74 -26.31 -22.62
N MET A 7 -18.20 -27.08 -21.67
CA MET A 7 -17.60 -28.41 -21.68
C MET A 7 -16.41 -28.52 -22.65
N TRP A 8 -15.26 -28.03 -22.18
CA TRP A 8 -13.94 -28.42 -22.69
C TRP A 8 -13.19 -29.14 -21.56
N LEU A 9 -12.92 -30.42 -21.79
CA LEU A 9 -12.08 -31.32 -21.00
C LEU A 9 -10.92 -31.75 -21.89
N LEU A 10 -9.69 -31.75 -21.34
CA LEU A 10 -8.52 -32.64 -21.62
C LEU A 10 -7.25 -31.88 -21.17
N SER A 11 -6.71 -32.13 -19.96
CA SER A 11 -5.78 -33.21 -19.58
C SER A 11 -4.35 -33.02 -20.10
N ALA A 12 -3.38 -32.86 -19.18
CA ALA A 12 -2.19 -33.71 -19.09
C ALA A 12 -1.35 -33.32 -17.87
N ALA A 13 -1.14 -34.28 -16.98
CA ALA A 13 -0.20 -34.22 -15.87
C ALA A 13 1.24 -34.43 -16.36
N VAL A 14 2.21 -33.72 -15.76
CA VAL A 14 3.59 -34.20 -15.63
C VAL A 14 4.07 -33.89 -14.21
N MET A 15 4.49 -34.95 -13.54
CA MET A 15 5.03 -35.01 -12.19
C MET A 15 6.57 -34.90 -12.19
N LEU A 16 7.10 -34.63 -10.98
CA LEU A 16 8.44 -34.95 -10.44
C LEU A 16 9.65 -34.07 -10.80
N GLY A 17 10.27 -33.53 -9.74
CA GLY A 17 11.61 -32.95 -9.76
C GLY A 17 12.11 -32.46 -8.39
N LEU A 18 12.20 -33.36 -7.40
CA LEU A 18 12.80 -33.11 -6.08
C LEU A 18 14.32 -33.29 -6.16
N SER A 19 15.13 -32.31 -5.75
CA SER A 19 16.54 -32.50 -5.32
C SER A 19 17.06 -31.28 -4.57
N GLY A 20 17.26 -31.44 -3.26
CA GLY A 20 18.01 -30.51 -2.43
C GLY A 20 19.51 -30.79 -2.46
N LEU A 21 20.30 -29.76 -2.16
CA LEU A 21 21.68 -29.91 -1.70
C LEU A 21 21.82 -29.09 -0.42
N ALA A 22 21.93 -29.83 0.70
CA ALA A 22 22.44 -29.32 1.95
C ALA A 22 23.93 -29.01 1.78
N GLY A 23 24.30 -27.73 1.95
CA GLY A 23 25.68 -27.30 2.11
C GLY A 23 25.99 -27.14 3.59
N CYS A 24 26.77 -28.07 4.15
CA CYS A 24 27.37 -27.98 5.47
C CYS A 24 28.88 -27.72 5.28
N GLY A 25 29.45 -26.74 5.99
CA GLY A 25 30.87 -26.46 5.89
C GLY A 25 31.39 -25.38 6.84
N GLY A 26 31.74 -25.78 8.06
CA GLY A 26 33.05 -25.44 8.64
C GLY A 26 33.11 -24.40 9.76
N ASP A 27 33.11 -24.90 10.99
CA ASP A 27 33.69 -24.31 12.21
C ASP A 27 35.04 -23.59 12.00
N LYS A 28 35.18 -22.41 12.60
CA LYS A 28 36.38 -22.02 13.36
C LYS A 28 35.97 -21.17 14.58
N GLY A 29 36.22 -21.74 15.75
CA GLY A 29 36.24 -21.01 17.01
C GLY A 29 37.33 -19.92 17.00
N GLY A 30 37.05 -18.86 17.73
CA GLY A 30 37.95 -17.74 17.93
C GLY A 30 37.53 -16.93 19.14
N GLU A 31 38.02 -17.39 20.30
CA GLU A 31 38.45 -16.60 21.45
C GLU A 31 37.52 -15.49 22.01
N PHE A 32 36.94 -15.87 23.15
CA PHE A 32 36.55 -15.02 24.28
C PHE A 32 37.56 -13.89 24.58
N ARG A 33 37.05 -12.66 24.64
CA ARG A 33 37.56 -11.62 25.54
C ARG A 33 36.42 -11.15 26.44
N THR A 34 36.54 -11.47 27.72
CA THR A 34 35.78 -10.86 28.80
C THR A 34 36.06 -9.37 28.87
N PHE A 35 35.00 -8.58 28.96
CA PHE A 35 35.04 -7.37 29.76
C PHE A 35 34.00 -7.50 30.86
N ASP A 36 34.46 -7.29 32.09
CA ASP A 36 33.76 -7.55 33.33
C ASP A 36 32.67 -6.51 33.58
N LYS A 37 31.48 -7.06 33.76
CA LYS A 37 30.29 -6.62 34.52
C LYS A 37 30.41 -5.36 35.40
N GLY A 38 29.60 -4.36 35.06
CA GLY A 38 28.83 -3.56 36.02
C GLY A 38 27.47 -3.26 35.37
N LYS A 39 26.39 -3.95 35.76
CA LYS A 39 25.41 -3.52 36.79
C LYS A 39 24.89 -2.11 36.50
N ASP A 40 23.61 -1.82 36.32
CA ASP A 40 22.34 -2.54 36.44
C ASP A 40 21.30 -1.66 35.71
N SER A 41 20.14 -2.27 35.40
CA SER A 41 18.84 -1.67 35.03
C SER A 41 18.37 -2.08 33.63
N ALA A 42 17.47 -3.06 33.63
CA ALA A 42 16.43 -3.16 32.63
C ALA A 42 15.67 -1.82 32.54
N PRO A 43 15.08 -1.53 31.39
CA PRO A 43 13.72 -2.00 31.23
C PRO A 43 13.53 -2.83 29.97
N ASP A 44 12.68 -3.83 30.15
CA ASP A 44 11.70 -4.28 29.19
C ASP A 44 11.44 -3.24 28.08
N ALA A 45 11.90 -3.56 26.88
CA ALA A 45 11.43 -2.91 25.66
C ALA A 45 10.77 -4.00 24.85
N GLU A 46 9.48 -4.21 25.11
CA GLU A 46 8.53 -4.72 24.14
C GLU A 46 8.95 -4.23 22.74
N HIS A 47 9.17 -5.16 21.82
CA HIS A 47 9.16 -4.87 20.40
C HIS A 47 7.73 -4.50 19.98
N GLY A 48 7.27 -3.33 20.43
CA GLY A 48 6.19 -2.60 19.82
C GLY A 48 6.75 -1.99 18.54
N HIS A 49 6.71 -2.74 17.43
CA HIS A 49 6.77 -2.14 16.10
C HIS A 49 5.48 -1.36 15.87
N THR A 50 5.31 -0.25 16.58
CA THR A 50 4.39 0.80 16.18
C THR A 50 5.11 1.64 15.14
N HIS A 51 5.19 1.14 13.91
CA HIS A 51 5.43 1.97 12.73
C HIS A 51 4.19 2.83 12.48
N ALA A 52 3.82 3.66 13.45
CA ALA A 52 3.07 4.87 13.18
C ALA A 52 4.12 5.91 12.77
N HIS A 53 4.70 5.72 11.58
CA HIS A 53 5.52 6.75 10.98
C HIS A 53 4.60 7.94 10.72
N ASP A 54 4.89 8.99 11.47
CA ASP A 54 4.66 10.38 11.07
C ASP A 54 4.80 10.48 9.54
N HIS A 55 3.72 10.85 8.83
CA HIS A 55 3.69 10.95 7.37
C HIS A 55 4.51 12.15 6.87
N GLY A 56 5.77 12.29 7.32
CA GLY A 56 6.76 13.25 6.87
C GLY A 56 7.59 12.76 5.67
N HIS A 57 7.12 11.73 4.97
CA HIS A 57 7.69 11.27 3.72
C HIS A 57 7.24 12.27 2.64
N GLY A 58 8.20 12.86 1.91
CA GLY A 58 7.96 14.02 1.05
C GLY A 58 6.83 13.83 0.02
N ARG A 59 6.35 14.94 -0.57
CA ARG A 59 5.33 14.86 -1.62
C ARG A 59 5.82 14.10 -2.85
N GLY A 60 4.92 13.35 -3.46
CA GLY A 60 5.20 12.65 -4.71
C GLY A 60 5.33 13.60 -5.92
N PRO A 61 5.63 13.04 -7.11
CA PRO A 61 5.79 13.82 -8.35
C PRO A 61 4.58 14.66 -8.77
N HIS A 62 3.39 14.33 -8.30
CA HIS A 62 2.13 15.01 -8.58
C HIS A 62 1.64 15.84 -7.38
N GLU A 63 2.54 16.14 -6.44
CA GLU A 63 2.26 16.92 -5.23
C GLU A 63 1.23 16.29 -4.29
N GLY A 64 1.06 14.97 -4.37
CA GLY A 64 0.22 14.17 -3.49
C GLY A 64 0.97 13.49 -2.35
N ASP A 65 0.22 12.77 -1.51
CA ASP A 65 0.74 12.02 -0.38
C ASP A 65 1.24 10.65 -0.80
N LEU A 66 2.42 10.26 -0.31
CA LEU A 66 3.01 8.95 -0.59
C LEU A 66 2.58 7.90 0.44
N ILE A 67 2.26 6.71 -0.07
CA ILE A 67 1.91 5.51 0.67
C ILE A 67 2.90 4.43 0.27
N GLU A 68 3.70 3.96 1.22
CA GLU A 68 4.62 2.84 1.02
C GLU A 68 3.84 1.52 0.88
N LEU A 69 4.24 0.69 -0.10
CA LEU A 69 3.63 -0.61 -0.36
C LEU A 69 4.69 -1.71 -0.24
N GLY A 70 4.48 -2.62 0.72
CA GLY A 70 5.48 -3.64 1.06
C GLY A 70 6.58 -3.05 1.93
N GLU A 71 7.84 -3.38 1.64
CA GLU A 71 9.02 -2.77 2.29
C GLU A 71 9.64 -1.72 1.36
N GLU A 72 8.88 -0.67 1.04
CA GLU A 72 9.24 0.39 0.07
C GLU A 72 9.54 -0.12 -1.36
N GLU A 73 9.10 -1.34 -1.69
CA GLU A 73 9.24 -1.91 -3.04
C GLU A 73 8.50 -1.08 -4.10
N PHE A 74 7.36 -0.52 -3.69
CA PHE A 74 6.49 0.34 -4.48
C PHE A 74 5.91 1.44 -3.60
N HIS A 75 5.41 2.49 -4.24
CA HIS A 75 4.69 3.56 -3.59
C HIS A 75 3.39 3.82 -4.35
N ALA A 76 2.34 4.19 -3.63
CA ALA A 76 1.18 4.84 -4.21
C ALA A 76 1.22 6.32 -3.86
N GLU A 77 1.02 7.21 -4.83
CA GLU A 77 0.80 8.62 -4.58
C GLU A 77 -0.68 8.94 -4.69
N VAL A 78 -1.26 9.56 -3.67
CA VAL A 78 -2.66 9.98 -3.63
C VAL A 78 -2.74 11.48 -3.81
N VAL A 79 -3.43 11.90 -4.87
CA VAL A 79 -3.76 13.31 -5.13
C VAL A 79 -5.25 13.50 -4.93
N VAL A 80 -5.59 14.43 -4.04
CA VAL A 80 -6.96 14.78 -3.70
C VAL A 80 -7.29 16.17 -4.26
N ASP A 81 -8.35 16.24 -5.06
CA ASP A 81 -8.96 17.49 -5.52
C ASP A 81 -10.34 17.59 -4.85
N GLU A 82 -10.40 18.32 -3.73
CA GLU A 82 -11.63 18.47 -2.93
C GLU A 82 -12.73 19.19 -3.70
N GLU A 83 -12.39 20.22 -4.49
CA GLU A 83 -13.37 21.00 -5.24
C GLU A 83 -14.12 20.13 -6.26
N LYS A 84 -13.44 19.14 -6.83
CA LYS A 84 -14.03 18.20 -7.80
C LYS A 84 -14.47 16.88 -7.17
N SER A 85 -14.31 16.69 -5.85
CA SER A 85 -14.50 15.39 -5.18
C SER A 85 -13.79 14.26 -5.93
N LYS A 86 -12.56 14.52 -6.38
CA LYS A 86 -11.76 13.60 -7.19
C LYS A 86 -10.54 13.11 -6.42
N LEU A 87 -10.36 11.79 -6.38
CA LEU A 87 -9.16 11.15 -5.88
C LEU A 87 -8.44 10.48 -7.05
N THR A 88 -7.13 10.70 -7.16
CA THR A 88 -6.25 10.06 -8.13
C THR A 88 -5.16 9.31 -7.39
N LEU A 89 -4.98 8.03 -7.71
CA LEU A 89 -3.91 7.19 -7.22
C LEU A 89 -2.93 6.90 -8.35
N TYR A 90 -1.67 7.27 -8.17
CA TYR A 90 -0.56 6.91 -9.07
C TYR A 90 0.26 5.78 -8.44
N LEU A 91 0.59 4.76 -9.22
CA LEU A 91 1.47 3.69 -8.81
C LEU A 91 2.90 3.97 -9.25
N LEU A 92 3.82 4.00 -8.29
CA LEU A 92 5.22 4.35 -8.43
C LEU A 92 6.13 3.21 -7.95
N GLY A 93 7.36 3.19 -8.44
CA GLY A 93 8.39 2.24 -8.04
C GLY A 93 9.04 2.58 -6.70
N ALA A 94 10.11 1.86 -6.36
CA ALA A 94 10.87 2.04 -5.13
C ALA A 94 11.52 3.44 -4.98
N ASP A 95 11.68 4.19 -6.07
CA ASP A 95 12.19 5.57 -6.03
C ASP A 95 11.12 6.63 -5.72
N ALA A 96 9.88 6.19 -5.50
CA ALA A 96 8.67 7.01 -5.33
C ALA A 96 8.47 8.06 -6.43
N LYS A 97 8.96 7.79 -7.65
CA LYS A 97 8.95 8.73 -8.78
C LYS A 97 8.59 8.10 -10.11
N THR A 98 9.13 6.92 -10.38
CA THR A 98 8.96 6.24 -11.67
C THR A 98 7.65 5.50 -11.67
N ALA A 99 6.78 5.78 -12.65
CA ALA A 99 5.49 5.12 -12.80
C ALA A 99 5.65 3.61 -13.05
N VAL A 100 4.80 2.81 -12.40
CA VAL A 100 4.70 1.36 -12.57
C VAL A 100 3.32 1.02 -13.09
N ALA A 101 3.24 0.55 -14.34
CA ALA A 101 1.98 0.23 -14.99
C ALA A 101 1.58 -1.25 -14.78
N ILE A 102 0.32 -1.48 -14.42
CA ILE A 102 -0.26 -2.82 -14.19
C ILE A 102 -1.45 -3.08 -15.12
N GLU A 103 -1.85 -4.35 -15.26
CA GLU A 103 -2.96 -4.75 -16.14
C GLU A 103 -4.36 -4.51 -15.55
N ALA A 104 -4.44 -4.05 -14.29
CA ALA A 104 -5.69 -3.77 -13.60
C ALA A 104 -6.50 -2.68 -14.31
N LYS A 105 -7.81 -2.90 -14.41
CA LYS A 105 -8.77 -1.93 -14.97
C LYS A 105 -9.45 -1.09 -13.88
N GLU A 106 -9.42 -1.56 -12.65
CA GLU A 106 -9.96 -0.88 -11.49
C GLU A 106 -9.22 -1.34 -10.22
N LEU A 107 -9.28 -0.50 -9.19
CA LEU A 107 -8.88 -0.80 -7.82
C LEU A 107 -10.06 -0.52 -6.90
N THR A 108 -10.21 -1.33 -5.84
CA THR A 108 -11.23 -1.10 -4.82
C THR A 108 -10.62 -0.40 -3.63
N LEU A 109 -11.18 0.75 -3.27
CA LEU A 109 -10.95 1.45 -2.01
C LEU A 109 -12.10 1.17 -1.06
N GLU A 110 -11.82 0.55 0.07
CA GLU A 110 -12.80 0.26 1.11
C GLU A 110 -12.72 1.33 2.21
N MET A 111 -13.83 2.01 2.44
CA MET A 111 -13.99 2.98 3.52
C MET A 111 -14.74 2.35 4.70
N PRO A 112 -14.40 2.70 5.96
CA PRO A 112 -15.23 2.31 7.09
C PRO A 112 -16.64 2.90 6.94
N GLY A 113 -17.66 2.07 7.14
CA GLY A 113 -19.05 2.50 7.20
C GLY A 113 -19.69 2.12 8.52
N LYS A 114 -20.83 2.75 8.84
CA LYS A 114 -21.51 2.57 10.13
C LYS A 114 -21.85 1.11 10.44
N ASP A 115 -22.33 0.37 9.43
CA ASP A 115 -22.80 -1.01 9.59
C ASP A 115 -21.89 -2.03 8.87
N ALA A 116 -21.28 -1.63 7.75
CA ALA A 116 -20.32 -2.42 6.98
C ALA A 116 -19.38 -1.50 6.17
N PRO A 117 -18.21 -1.97 5.72
CA PRO A 117 -17.35 -1.22 4.82
C PRO A 117 -18.05 -0.85 3.51
N VAL A 118 -17.73 0.33 2.98
CA VAL A 118 -18.26 0.84 1.71
C VAL A 118 -17.15 0.81 0.67
N ALA A 119 -17.38 0.09 -0.43
CA ALA A 119 -16.41 -0.04 -1.51
C ALA A 119 -16.59 1.05 -2.58
N HIS A 120 -15.48 1.64 -3.00
CA HIS A 120 -15.39 2.66 -4.03
C HIS A 120 -14.41 2.16 -5.12
N ALA A 121 -14.86 2.12 -6.37
CA ALA A 121 -14.04 1.67 -7.49
C ALA A 121 -13.28 2.86 -8.10
N LEU A 122 -11.94 2.79 -8.06
CA LEU A 122 -11.05 3.69 -8.79
C LEU A 122 -10.81 3.08 -10.16
N THR A 123 -11.23 3.74 -11.22
CA THR A 123 -11.11 3.25 -12.59
C THR A 123 -9.73 3.60 -13.14
N ALA A 124 -9.11 2.70 -13.90
CA ALA A 124 -7.90 3.01 -14.63
C ALA A 124 -8.09 4.27 -15.49
N GLY A 125 -7.18 5.24 -15.33
CA GLY A 125 -7.09 6.42 -16.18
C GLY A 125 -6.65 6.06 -17.61
N PRO A 126 -6.33 7.06 -18.44
CA PRO A 126 -5.75 6.81 -19.76
C PRO A 126 -4.59 5.82 -19.65
N ALA A 127 -4.63 4.76 -20.46
CA ALA A 127 -3.60 3.73 -20.43
C ALA A 127 -2.24 4.34 -20.77
N ASP A 128 -1.21 3.85 -20.08
CA ASP A 128 0.17 4.07 -20.46
C ASP A 128 0.48 3.35 -21.79
N ALA A 129 1.74 3.42 -22.23
CA ALA A 129 2.22 2.51 -23.26
C ALA A 129 1.83 1.06 -22.93
N ASP A 130 1.41 0.29 -23.94
CA ASP A 130 1.07 -1.13 -23.84
C ASP A 130 -0.28 -1.51 -23.18
N GLY A 131 -1.19 -0.55 -22.95
CA GLY A 131 -2.57 -0.86 -22.50
C GLY A 131 -2.71 -1.21 -21.02
N LYS A 132 -1.62 -1.00 -20.26
CA LYS A 132 -1.54 -1.04 -18.79
C LYS A 132 -1.85 0.34 -18.20
N ALA A 133 -2.10 0.39 -16.90
CA ALA A 133 -2.37 1.64 -16.19
C ALA A 133 -1.49 1.76 -14.96
N SER A 134 -0.87 2.93 -14.80
CA SER A 134 -0.20 3.38 -13.57
C SER A 134 -1.04 4.39 -12.79
N ARG A 135 -2.20 4.80 -13.30
CA ARG A 135 -3.08 5.81 -12.71
C ARG A 135 -4.50 5.28 -12.57
N PHE A 136 -5.11 5.51 -11.41
CA PHE A 136 -6.49 5.11 -11.10
C PHE A 136 -7.24 6.30 -10.49
N GLU A 137 -8.49 6.49 -10.88
CA GLU A 137 -9.26 7.69 -10.54
C GLU A 137 -10.68 7.36 -10.10
N ILE A 138 -11.17 8.17 -9.17
CA ILE A 138 -12.59 8.20 -8.83
C ILE A 138 -13.05 9.64 -8.65
N THR A 139 -14.28 9.92 -9.04
CA THR A 139 -15.01 11.13 -8.66
C THR A 139 -16.26 10.69 -7.90
N SER A 140 -16.34 11.00 -6.60
CA SER A 140 -17.36 10.45 -5.72
C SER A 140 -17.58 11.34 -4.51
N GLU A 141 -18.72 12.03 -4.45
CA GLU A 141 -19.10 12.85 -3.28
C GLU A 141 -19.18 11.99 -2.00
N SER A 142 -19.75 10.78 -2.10
CA SER A 142 -19.90 9.88 -0.95
C SER A 142 -18.56 9.43 -0.34
N LEU A 143 -17.50 9.29 -1.14
CA LEU A 143 -16.15 9.02 -0.64
C LEU A 143 -15.63 10.19 0.21
N PHE A 144 -15.82 11.42 -0.29
CA PHE A 144 -15.36 12.63 0.40
C PHE A 144 -16.22 12.92 1.64
N GLU A 145 -17.52 12.66 1.59
CA GLU A 145 -18.38 12.68 2.78
C GLU A 145 -17.89 11.71 3.85
N ALA A 146 -17.42 10.51 3.49
CA ALA A 146 -16.87 9.56 4.45
C ALA A 146 -15.61 10.11 5.15
N PHE A 147 -14.71 10.76 4.41
CA PHE A 147 -13.54 11.43 4.99
C PHE A 147 -13.90 12.66 5.85
N HIS A 148 -14.94 13.41 5.49
CA HIS A 148 -15.40 14.57 6.27
C HIS A 148 -16.15 14.20 7.54
N GLN A 149 -16.91 13.09 7.52
CA GLN A 149 -17.64 12.61 8.68
C GLN A 149 -16.70 12.11 9.78
N ASP A 150 -15.58 11.52 9.39
CA ASP A 150 -14.55 11.06 10.31
C ASP A 150 -13.16 11.41 9.76
N SER A 151 -12.55 12.46 10.31
CA SER A 151 -11.18 12.88 9.97
C SER A 151 -10.11 11.83 10.27
N LYS A 152 -10.47 10.75 10.99
CA LYS A 152 -9.62 9.59 11.26
C LYS A 152 -9.98 8.38 10.40
N ALA A 153 -10.94 8.52 9.48
CA ALA A 153 -11.29 7.46 8.54
C ALA A 153 -10.06 7.05 7.73
N VAL A 154 -9.79 5.74 7.72
CA VAL A 154 -8.71 5.14 6.96
C VAL A 154 -9.33 4.29 5.86
N GLY A 155 -9.18 4.73 4.61
CA GLY A 155 -9.53 3.94 3.45
C GLY A 155 -8.45 2.89 3.16
N LYS A 156 -8.83 1.65 2.84
CA LYS A 156 -7.89 0.59 2.51
C LYS A 156 -8.06 0.16 1.07
N PHE A 157 -6.97 0.02 0.34
CA PHE A 157 -7.01 -0.56 -1.00
C PHE A 157 -6.02 -1.71 -1.12
N LYS A 158 -6.33 -2.64 -2.01
CA LYS A 158 -5.44 -3.74 -2.38
C LYS A 158 -5.04 -3.61 -3.83
N ILE A 159 -3.78 -3.90 -4.12
CA ILE A 159 -3.23 -3.81 -5.47
C ILE A 159 -2.29 -4.99 -5.74
N SER A 160 -2.40 -5.57 -6.93
CA SER A 160 -1.54 -6.66 -7.37
C SER A 160 -0.50 -6.15 -8.37
N ILE A 161 0.78 -6.25 -8.01
CA ILE A 161 1.91 -5.80 -8.81
C ILE A 161 2.82 -7.01 -9.04
N ASN A 162 3.08 -7.36 -10.30
CA ASN A 162 3.87 -8.55 -10.67
C ASN A 162 3.40 -9.86 -9.99
N GLY A 163 2.09 -10.00 -9.74
CA GLY A 163 1.50 -11.18 -9.09
C GLY A 163 1.61 -11.22 -7.56
N LYS A 164 2.17 -10.18 -6.92
CA LYS A 164 2.18 -10.00 -5.46
C LYS A 164 1.13 -8.98 -5.04
N GLU A 165 0.35 -9.31 -4.01
CA GLU A 165 -0.66 -8.41 -3.43
C GLU A 165 -0.02 -7.49 -2.38
N PHE A 166 -0.37 -6.21 -2.46
CA PHE A 166 0.01 -5.17 -1.52
C PHE A 166 -1.24 -4.47 -0.99
N THR A 167 -1.16 -3.95 0.23
CA THR A 167 -2.23 -3.15 0.84
C THR A 167 -1.69 -1.77 1.14
N GLY A 168 -2.45 -0.74 0.77
CA GLY A 168 -2.19 0.64 1.13
C GLY A 168 -3.34 1.25 1.91
N GLU A 169 -3.04 2.28 2.68
CA GLU A 169 -3.99 2.99 3.54
C GLU A 169 -4.01 4.48 3.19
N ILE A 170 -5.19 5.00 2.87
CA ILE A 170 -5.43 6.41 2.54
C ILE A 170 -6.07 7.08 3.76
N LYS A 171 -5.44 8.13 4.26
CA LYS A 171 -5.99 9.01 5.29
C LYS A 171 -6.15 10.39 4.69
N HIS A 172 -7.28 11.03 4.95
CA HIS A 172 -7.51 12.41 4.54
C HIS A 172 -7.71 13.25 5.79
N SER A 173 -6.64 13.89 6.26
CA SER A 173 -6.66 14.74 7.44
C SER A 173 -6.79 16.20 7.02
N HIS A 174 -7.86 16.85 7.48
CA HIS A 174 -8.02 18.30 7.40
C HIS A 174 -7.12 18.93 8.46
N ASP A 175 -5.83 19.10 8.15
CA ASP A 175 -4.97 19.93 9.00
C ASP A 175 -5.41 21.38 8.85
N HIS A 176 -6.27 21.82 9.77
CA HIS A 176 -6.51 23.23 9.98
C HIS A 176 -5.24 23.83 10.59
N ASP A 177 -4.42 24.42 9.73
CA ASP A 177 -3.29 25.28 10.10
C ASP A 177 -3.81 26.38 11.05
N HIS A 178 -3.68 26.14 12.36
CA HIS A 178 -4.03 27.11 13.38
C HIS A 178 -3.00 28.24 13.31
N LYS A 179 -3.34 29.30 12.57
CA LYS A 179 -2.65 30.59 12.67
C LYS A 179 -2.57 30.99 14.15
N HIS A 180 -1.38 30.92 14.72
CA HIS A 180 -1.07 31.53 16.00
C HIS A 180 -1.23 33.04 15.86
N GLU A 181 -2.35 33.56 16.36
CA GLU A 181 -2.56 34.99 16.54
C GLU A 181 -1.60 35.46 17.65
N GLU A 182 -0.53 36.13 17.24
CA GLU A 182 0.43 36.78 18.11
C GLU A 182 -0.29 37.92 18.84
N LYS A 183 -0.68 37.69 20.10
CA LYS A 183 -1.23 38.74 20.96
C LYS A 183 -0.16 39.80 21.20
N LYS A 184 -0.41 41.01 20.69
CA LYS A 184 0.32 42.23 21.05
C LYS A 184 -0.40 43.00 22.14
#